data_AF-A0A2W6XPY9-F1
#
_entry.id   AF-A0A2W6XPY9-F1
#
_cell.length_a   1.000
_cell.length_b   1.000
_cell.length_c   1.000
_cell.angle_alpha   90.00
_cell.angle_beta   90.00
_cell.angle_gamma   90.00
#
_symmetry.space_group_name_H-M   'P 1'
#
loop_
_entity.id
_entity.type
_entity.pdbx_description
1 polymer ?
#
loop_
_entity_poly.entity_id
_entity_poly.type
_entity_poly.pdbx_seq_one_letter_code
_entity_poly.pdbx_strand_id
1 'polypeptide(L)' 'MAMTASRIDQLIDEVERRFCAPIVDEDAAVGALQALFAHLNERHADLTVEHEARLDDIQRRFRAGPGLFKGDLH' A
#
# COMPACT_ATOMS: atom_id res chain seq x y z
N MET A 1 -6.18 5.88 23.69
CA MET A 1 -4.71 5.77 23.76
C MET A 1 -4.20 5.64 22.34
N ALA A 2 -3.54 6.66 21.81
CA ALA A 2 -2.92 6.56 20.49
C ALA A 2 -1.70 5.64 20.63
N MET A 3 -1.86 4.35 20.33
CA MET A 3 -0.71 3.51 20.05
C MET A 3 -0.02 4.17 18.86
N THR A 4 1.21 4.62 19.03
CA THR A 4 2.04 5.09 17.91
C THR A 4 2.13 3.94 16.92
N ALA A 5 1.41 4.05 15.80
CA ALA A 5 1.42 3.07 14.72
C ALA A 5 2.88 2.83 14.30
N SER A 6 3.25 1.55 14.13
CA SER A 6 4.59 1.16 13.72
C SER A 6 4.95 1.86 12.41
N ARG A 7 6.25 2.01 12.13
CA ARG A 7 6.66 2.56 10.83
C ARG A 7 6.13 1.71 9.67
N ILE A 8 6.03 0.39 9.85
CA ILE A 8 5.44 -0.54 8.88
C ILE A 8 3.93 -0.24 8.71
N ASP A 9 3.19 -0.06 9.81
CA ASP A 9 1.76 0.32 9.73
C ASP A 9 1.57 1.61 8.94
N GLN A 10 2.37 2.64 9.21
CA GLN A 10 2.29 3.91 8.49
C GLN A 10 2.57 3.76 6.99
N LEU A 11 3.48 2.87 6.62
CA LEU A 11 3.81 2.59 5.21
C LEU A 11 2.70 1.79 4.54
N ILE A 12 2.08 0.83 5.24
CA ILE A 12 0.91 0.09 4.75
C ILE A 12 -0.31 1.01 4.60
N ASP A 13 -0.53 1.93 5.54
CA ASP A 13 -1.58 2.95 5.45
C ASP A 13 -1.41 3.84 4.21
N GLU A 14 -0.16 4.22 3.90
CA GLU A 14 0.15 5.00 2.71
C GLU A 14 -0.09 4.19 1.43
N VAL A 15 0.31 2.91 1.40
CA VAL A 15 0.00 1.99 0.29
C VAL A 15 -1.51 1.89 0.10
N GLU A 16 -2.28 1.65 1.16
CA GLU A 16 -3.74 1.57 1.11
C GLU A 16 -4.35 2.85 0.52
N ARG A 17 -3.91 4.02 0.99
CA ARG A 17 -4.41 5.32 0.55
C ARG A 17 -4.18 5.56 -0.94
N ARG A 18 -3.03 5.15 -1.49
CA ARG A 18 -2.70 5.34 -2.91
C ARG A 18 -3.42 4.33 -3.81
N PHE A 19 -3.46 3.05 -3.41
CA PHE A 19 -4.07 1.99 -4.20
C PHE A 19 -5.59 1.98 -4.17
N CYS A 20 -6.20 2.44 -3.07
CA CYS A 20 -7.65 2.55 -2.94
C CYS A 20 -8.17 3.96 -3.28
N ALA A 21 -7.34 4.82 -3.87
CA ALA A 21 -7.79 6.13 -4.34
C ALA A 21 -8.79 5.97 -5.50
N PRO A 22 -9.77 6.90 -5.64
CA PRO A 22 -10.72 6.87 -6.77
C PRO A 22 -10.05 6.92 -8.16
N ILE A 23 -8.89 7.57 -8.24
CA ILE A 23 -8.01 7.58 -9.41
C ILE A 23 -6.63 7.20 -8.91
N VAL A 24 -6.08 6.11 -9.45
CA VAL A 24 -4.77 5.62 -9.05
C VAL A 24 -3.69 6.25 -9.92
N ASP A 25 -2.82 7.00 -9.27
CA ASP A 25 -1.55 7.46 -9.85
C ASP A 25 -0.53 6.33 -9.67
N GLU A 26 -0.15 5.69 -10.78
CA GLU A 26 0.70 4.50 -10.79
C GLU A 26 2.09 4.78 -10.22
N ASP A 27 2.71 5.91 -10.56
CA ASP A 27 4.03 6.29 -10.06
C ASP A 27 4.00 6.49 -8.54
N ALA A 28 2.96 7.15 -8.05
CA ALA A 28 2.74 7.35 -6.62
C ALA A 28 2.48 6.04 -5.87
N ALA A 29 1.70 5.14 -6.46
CA ALA A 29 1.36 3.84 -5.88
C ALA A 29 2.60 2.92 -5.82
N VAL A 30 3.37 2.86 -6.92
CA VAL A 30 4.65 2.14 -6.99
C VAL A 30 5.65 2.72 -5.98
N GLY A 31 5.74 4.04 -5.87
CA GLY A 31 6.62 4.70 -4.90
C GLY A 31 6.28 4.34 -3.44
N ALA A 32 4.99 4.23 -3.10
CA ALA A 32 4.57 3.81 -1.77
C ALA A 32 4.96 2.35 -1.45
N LEU A 33 4.80 1.43 -2.41
CA LEU A 33 5.25 0.04 -2.27
C LEU A 33 6.78 -0.05 -2.14
N GLN A 34 7.52 0.68 -2.97
CA GLN A 34 8.98 0.72 -2.91
C GLN A 34 9.46 1.22 -1.55
N ALA A 35 8.82 2.23 -0.98
CA ALA A 35 9.15 2.74 0.36
C ALA A 35 8.91 1.69 1.46
N LEU A 36 7.83 0.89 1.35
CA LEU A 36 7.57 -0.23 2.26
C LEU A 36 8.67 -1.30 2.15
N PHE A 37 8.96 -1.78 0.94
CA PHE A 37 9.98 -2.82 0.73
C PHE A 37 11.38 -2.35 1.10
N ALA A 38 11.74 -1.10 0.79
CA ALA A 38 13.01 -0.53 1.20
C ALA A 38 13.14 -0.54 2.73
N HIS A 39 12.08 -0.16 3.46
CA HIS A 39 12.11 -0.17 4.92
C HIS A 39 12.26 -1.57 5.50
N LEU A 40 11.52 -2.56 4.96
CA LEU A 40 11.62 -3.96 5.39
C LEU A 40 13.03 -4.50 5.15
N ASN A 41 13.62 -4.22 3.98
CA ASN A 41 14.95 -4.68 3.61
C ASN A 41 16.05 -4.00 4.44
N GLU A 42 16.00 -2.67 4.62
CA GLU A 42 16.98 -1.92 5.43
C GLU A 42 16.98 -2.34 6.90
N ARG A 43 15.81 -2.72 7.44
CA ARG A 43 15.65 -3.09 8.84
C ARG A 43 15.70 -4.60 9.09
N HIS A 44 15.82 -5.41 8.04
CA HIS A 44 15.60 -6.87 8.11
C HIS A 44 14.33 -7.19 8.91
N ALA A 45 13.28 -6.40 8.66
CA ALA A 45 12.02 -6.51 9.37
C ALA A 45 11.06 -7.36 8.56
N ASP A 46 10.41 -8.31 9.24
CA ASP A 46 9.40 -9.15 8.64
C ASP A 46 8.00 -8.54 8.81
N LEU A 47 7.12 -8.85 7.86
CA LEU A 47 5.71 -8.56 7.99
C LEU A 47 5.08 -9.54 8.99
N THR A 48 4.13 -9.04 9.78
CA THR A 48 3.30 -9.92 10.60
C THR A 48 2.18 -10.47 9.73
N VAL A 49 1.55 -11.55 10.19
CA VAL A 49 0.35 -12.11 9.52
C VAL A 49 -0.74 -11.04 9.34
N GLU A 50 -0.88 -10.12 10.30
CA GLU A 50 -1.84 -9.01 10.20
C GLU A 50 -1.45 -8.01 9.09
N HIS A 51 -0.16 -7.67 8.97
CA HIS A 51 0.33 -6.81 7.89
C HIS A 51 0.11 -7.44 6.51
N GLU A 52 0.40 -8.73 6.36
CA GLU A 52 0.18 -9.48 5.11
C GLU A 52 -1.30 -9.50 4.73
N ALA A 53 -2.19 -9.80 5.69
CA ALA A 53 -3.63 -9.78 5.46
C ALA A 53 -4.14 -8.40 4.99
N ARG A 54 -3.58 -7.32 5.51
CA ARG A 54 -3.90 -5.95 5.07
C ARG A 54 -3.45 -5.70 3.63
N LEU A 55 -2.23 -6.10 3.26
CA LEU A 55 -1.73 -5.95 1.89
C LEU A 55 -2.57 -6.77 0.90
N ASP A 56 -2.97 -7.98 1.25
CA ASP A 56 -3.86 -8.82 0.45
C ASP A 56 -5.25 -8.19 0.26
N ASP A 57 -5.80 -7.56 1.30
CA ASP A 57 -7.07 -6.85 1.20
C ASP A 57 -6.96 -5.63 0.26
N ILE A 58 -5.87 -4.86 0.35
CA ILE A 58 -5.59 -3.74 -0.55
C ILE A 58 -5.52 -4.23 -2.00
N GLN A 59 -4.78 -5.32 -2.27
CA GLN A 59 -4.72 -5.90 -3.62
C GLN A 59 -6.09 -6.37 -4.11
N ARG A 60 -6.89 -6.99 -3.24
CA ARG A 60 -8.24 -7.45 -3.57
C ARG A 60 -9.14 -6.27 -3.92
N ARG A 61 -9.11 -5.20 -3.13
CA ARG A 61 -9.89 -3.96 -3.36
C ARG A 61 -9.46 -3.24 -4.63
N PHE A 62 -8.16 -3.17 -4.89
CA PHE A 62 -7.64 -2.61 -6.13
C PHE A 62 -8.12 -3.39 -7.36
N ARG A 63 -8.08 -4.73 -7.32
CA ARG A 63 -8.58 -5.60 -8.41
C ARG A 63 -10.10 -5.59 -8.58
N ALA A 64 -10.84 -5.40 -7.49
CA ALA A 64 -12.30 -5.39 -7.49
C ALA A 64 -12.90 -4.00 -7.80
N GLY A 65 -12.12 -2.93 -7.65
CA GLY A 65 -12.54 -1.57 -7.95
C GLY A 65 -12.64 -1.30 -9.46
N PRO A 66 -13.37 -0.26 -9.88
CA PRO A 66 -13.37 0.22 -11.27
C PRO A 66 -12.09 1.02 -11.53
N GLY A 67 -10.92 0.45 -11.19
CA GLY A 67 -9.62 1.10 -11.27
C GLY A 67 -9.27 1.42 -12.72
N LEU A 68 -9.84 2.51 -13.22
CA LEU A 68 -9.41 3.16 -14.44
C LEU A 68 -7.99 3.64 -14.15
N PHE A 69 -7.01 2.88 -14.61
CA PHE A 69 -5.66 3.38 -14.70
C PHE A 69 -5.71 4.69 -15.45
N LYS A 70 -4.92 5.68 -15.04
CA LYS A 70 -4.83 6.95 -15.77
C LYS A 70 -4.47 6.74 -17.26
N GLY A 71 -3.85 5.60 -17.59
CA GLY A 71 -3.56 5.17 -18.96
C GLY A 71 -4.76 4.66 -19.78
N ASP A 72 -5.86 4.24 -19.15
CA ASP A 72 -7.09 3.77 -19.84
C ASP A 72 -8.04 4.92 -20.21
N LEU A 73 -7.69 6.16 -19.86
CA LEU A 73 -8.46 7.38 -20.18
C LEU A 73 -8.09 8.00 -21.54
N HIS A 74 -7.54 7.19 -22.47
CA HIS A 74 -7.03 7.64 -23.76
C HIS A 74 -7.71 6.97 -24.95
#